data_AF-A0A314YV01-F1
#
_entry.id   AF-A0A314YV01-F1
#
_cell.length_a   1.000
_cell.length_b   1.000
_cell.length_c   1.000
_cell.angle_alpha   90.00
_cell.angle_beta   90.00
_cell.angle_gamma   90.00
#
_symmetry.space_group_name_H-M   'P 1'
#
loop_
_entity.id
_entity.type
_entity.pdbx_description
1 polymer ?
#
loop_
_entity_poly.entity_id
_entity_poly.type
_entity_poly.pdbx_seq_one_letter_code
_entity_poly.pdbx_strand_id
1 'polypeptide(L)' 'MGSSDDLVWSTNTTEEVVSAMQLQDSGNLVLLGVGDKGSILWQSFSHPTDTNLARSSRKE' A
#
# COMPACT_ATOMS: atom_id res chain seq x y z
N MET A 1 -33.81 -11.63 -0.51
CA MET A 1 -32.55 -11.86 -1.25
C MET A 1 -31.47 -11.12 -0.52
N GLY A 2 -30.55 -11.84 0.14
CA GLY A 2 -29.44 -11.23 0.86
C GLY A 2 -28.48 -10.61 -0.15
N SER A 3 -28.27 -9.31 -0.07
CA SER A 3 -27.16 -8.64 -0.72
C SER A 3 -25.89 -9.08 0.00
N SER A 4 -25.18 -10.07 -0.53
CA SER A 4 -23.81 -10.33 -0.11
C SER A 4 -22.99 -9.14 -0.53
N ASP A 5 -22.75 -8.22 0.40
CA ASP A 5 -21.69 -7.23 0.32
C ASP A 5 -20.36 -7.97 0.48
N ASP A 6 -20.01 -8.77 -0.53
CA ASP A 6 -18.85 -9.65 -0.50
C ASP A 6 -17.63 -8.79 -0.83
N LEU A 7 -16.94 -8.32 0.21
CA LEU A 7 -15.73 -7.52 0.09
C LEU A 7 -14.64 -8.33 -0.63
N VAL A 8 -14.46 -8.07 -1.92
CA VAL A 8 -13.48 -8.80 -2.76
C VAL A 8 -12.04 -8.41 -2.42
N TRP A 9 -11.79 -7.15 -2.02
CA TRP A 9 -10.46 -6.67 -1.65
C TRP A 9 -10.51 -5.39 -0.80
N SER A 10 -9.52 -5.22 0.08
CA SER A 10 -9.26 -3.99 0.81
C SER A 10 -7.77 -3.83 1.12
N THR A 11 -7.32 -2.61 1.43
CA THR A 11 -5.96 -2.33 1.94
C THR A 11 -5.79 -2.72 3.41
N ASN A 12 -6.88 -3.13 4.08
CA ASN A 12 -6.94 -3.49 5.49
C ASN A 12 -6.42 -2.39 6.44
N THR A 13 -6.67 -1.11 6.12
CA THR A 13 -6.29 0.05 6.94
C THR A 13 -7.42 0.50 7.87
N THR A 14 -8.26 -0.42 8.34
CA THR A 14 -9.50 -0.13 9.10
C THR A 14 -9.28 0.51 10.47
N GLU A 15 -8.09 0.40 11.06
CA GLU A 15 -7.75 1.01 12.35
C GLU A 15 -6.99 2.34 12.20
N GLU A 16 -6.72 2.76 10.95
CA GLU A 16 -5.91 3.93 10.64
C GLU A 16 -6.74 5.01 9.96
N VAL A 17 -6.48 6.28 10.30
CA VAL A 17 -7.13 7.40 9.61
C VAL A 17 -6.29 7.80 8.40
N VAL A 18 -6.81 7.49 7.21
CA VAL A 18 -6.19 7.85 5.93
C VAL A 18 -6.53 9.30 5.58
N SER A 19 -5.51 10.12 5.39
CA SER A 19 -5.62 11.51 4.94
C SER A 19 -5.69 11.64 3.43
N ALA A 20 -4.89 10.83 2.73
CA ALA A 20 -4.67 10.99 1.30
C ALA A 20 -4.25 9.67 0.65
N MET A 21 -4.53 9.59 -0.66
CA MET A 21 -4.04 8.56 -1.56
C MET A 21 -3.22 9.23 -2.66
N GLN A 22 -2.03 8.71 -2.93
CA GLN A 22 -1.13 9.28 -3.93
C GLN A 22 -0.58 8.18 -4.85
N LEU A 23 -0.70 8.39 -6.16
CA LEU A 23 0.01 7.63 -7.17
C LEU A 23 1.29 8.38 -7.53
N GLN A 24 2.45 7.78 -7.23
CA GLN A 24 3.75 8.35 -7.54
C GLN A 24 4.13 8.07 -9.00
N ASP A 25 5.06 8.86 -9.57
CA ASP A 25 5.55 8.67 -10.95
C ASP A 25 6.18 7.28 -11.18
N SER A 26 6.62 6.63 -10.10
CA SER A 26 7.13 5.25 -10.10
C SER A 26 6.04 4.18 -10.28
N GLY A 27 4.76 4.57 -10.25
CA GLY A 27 3.62 3.65 -10.22
C GLY A 27 3.28 3.11 -8.82
N ASN A 28 3.99 3.57 -7.77
CA ASN A 28 3.67 3.21 -6.40
C ASN A 28 2.41 3.94 -5.93
N LEU A 29 1.39 3.19 -5.48
CA LEU A 29 0.19 3.75 -4.88
C LEU A 29 0.36 3.72 -3.37
N VAL A 30 0.31 4.88 -2.72
CA VAL A 30 0.50 5.02 -1.27
C VAL A 30 -0.73 5.59 -0.59
N LEU A 31 -1.05 5.08 0.60
CA LEU A 31 -2.00 5.67 1.53
C LEU A 31 -1.24 6.37 2.65
N LEU A 32 -1.58 7.63 2.90
CA LEU A 32 -0.93 8.50 3.89
C LEU A 32 -1.86 8.72 5.07
N GLY A 33 -1.33 8.64 6.29
CA GLY A 33 -2.07 8.88 7.53
C GLY A 33 -2.16 10.35 7.95
N VAL A 34 -2.93 10.64 9.00
CA VAL A 34 -3.13 12.00 9.57
C VAL A 34 -1.96 12.49 10.44
N GLY A 35 -0.97 11.64 10.72
CA GLY A 35 0.18 12.02 11.55
C GLY A 35 1.10 13.08 10.93
N ASP A 36 1.92 13.72 11.78
CA ASP A 36 2.76 14.90 11.52
C ASP A 36 3.71 14.86 10.29
N LYS A 37 3.81 13.72 9.60
CA LYS A 37 4.69 13.54 8.44
C LYS A 37 4.05 12.81 7.26
N GLY A 38 2.73 12.61 7.26
CA GLY A 38 2.08 11.77 6.24
C GLY A 38 2.68 10.37 6.24
N SER A 39 2.60 9.68 7.40
CA SER A 39 3.10 8.32 7.52
C SER A 39 2.47 7.44 6.44
N ILE A 40 3.29 6.62 5.78
CA ILE A 40 2.80 5.66 4.79
C ILE A 40 2.12 4.53 5.57
N LEU A 41 0.79 4.49 5.52
CA LEU A 41 -0.02 3.44 6.15
C LEU A 41 -0.06 2.18 5.29
N TRP A 42 0.01 2.36 3.98
CA TRP A 42 0.00 1.27 3.00
C TRP A 42 0.70 1.72 1.72
N GLN A 43 1.34 0.79 1.03
CA GLN A 43 1.85 1.03 -0.32
C GLN A 43 1.73 -0.23 -1.18
N SER A 44 1.51 -0.07 -2.49
CA SER A 44 1.39 -1.22 -3.40
C SER A 44 2.69 -2.02 -3.48
N PHE A 45 3.85 -1.37 -3.30
CA PHE A 45 5.16 -2.01 -3.43
C PHE A 45 5.65 -2.72 -2.16
N SER A 46 4.99 -2.55 -1.00
CA SER A 46 5.38 -3.26 0.25
C SER A 46 4.91 -4.71 0.28
N HIS A 47 4.16 -5.14 -0.73
CA HIS A 47 3.77 -6.53 -0.95
C HIS A 47 4.51 -7.08 -2.18
N PRO A 48 5.77 -7.53 -2.04
CA PRO A 48 6.47 -8.19 -3.12
C PRO A 48 5.87 -9.59 -3.32
N THR A 49 4.79 -9.71 -4.08
CA THR A 49 4.34 -11.01 -4.56
C THR A 49 5.23 -11.40 -5.74
N ASP A 50 6.26 -12.20 -5.44
CA ASP A 50 7.06 -12.99 -6.37
C ASP A 50 7.82 -12.30 -7.51
N THR A 51 7.90 -10.97 -7.57
CA THR A 51 8.90 -10.32 -8.44
C THR A 51 10.12 -9.98 -7.62
N ASN A 52 11.03 -10.94 -7.53
CA ASN A 52 12.40 -10.73 -7.08
C ASN A 52 13.07 -9.74 -8.04
N LEU A 53 12.82 -8.43 -7.85
CA LEU A 53 13.66 -7.40 -8.43
C LEU A 53 15.02 -7.59 -7.78
N ALA A 54 15.91 -8.25 -8.49
CA ALA A 54 17.29 -8.46 -8.09
C ALA A 54 17.89 -7.09 -7.76
N ARG A 55 17.83 -6.72 -6.48
CA ARG A 55 18.72 -5.74 -5.89
C ARG A 55 20.08 -6.39 -5.98
N SER A 56 20.76 -6.17 -7.11
CA SER A 56 22.18 -6.47 -7.24
C SER A 56 22.92 -5.55 -6.28
N SER A 57 22.90 -5.90 -5.00
CA SER A 57 23.90 -5.48 -4.05
C SER A 57 25.12 -6.31 -4.39
N ARG A 58 25.95 -5.77 -5.29
CA ARG A 58 27.37 -6.09 -5.31
C ARG A 58 27.86 -5.90 -3.87
N LYS A 59 28.25 -6.97 -3.22
CA LYS A 59 29.20 -6.91 -2.12
C LYS A 59 30.16 -8.07 -2.28
N GLU A 60 31.42 -7.70 -2.13
CA GLU A 60 32.64 -8.41 -2.48
C GLU A 60 32.75 -9.80 -1.85
#